data_AF-A0A2M9EVT5-F1
#
_entry.id   AF-A0A2M9EVT5-F1
#
_cell.length_a   1.000
_cell.length_b   1.000
_cell.length_c   1.000
_cell.angle_alpha   90.00
_cell.angle_beta   90.00
_cell.angle_gamma   90.00
#
_symmetry.space_group_name_H-M   'P 1'
#
loop_
_entity.id
_entity.type
_entity.pdbx_description
1 polymer ?
#
loop_
_entity_poly.entity_id
_entity_poly.type
_entity_poly.pdbx_seq_one_letter_code
_entity_poly.pdbx_strand_id
1 'polypeptide(L)'
;MSKTATAPKCAPADACTALFGRPPEDVLSSLQSASEALEWLRELCRIIAEEARALNAPGALRIVSLAEAASYLACEFCCLTNCDREDMAEHLEGLE
;
A
#
# COMPACT_ATOMS: atom_id res chain seq x y z
N MET A 1 -8.06 28.36 -44.98
CA MET A 1 -8.83 27.32 -44.25
C MET A 1 -7.85 26.55 -43.39
N SER A 2 -7.62 27.03 -42.17
CA SER A 2 -6.67 26.42 -41.23
C SER A 2 -7.33 25.21 -40.60
N LYS A 3 -6.79 24.01 -40.85
CA LYS A 3 -7.22 22.77 -40.21
C LYS A 3 -6.79 22.83 -38.75
N THR A 4 -7.75 22.96 -37.85
CA THR A 4 -7.58 22.70 -36.41
C THR A 4 -7.14 21.25 -36.25
N ALA A 5 -5.90 21.05 -35.83
CA ALA A 5 -5.41 19.74 -35.42
C ALA A 5 -6.08 19.39 -34.09
N THR A 6 -7.12 18.57 -34.14
CA THR A 6 -7.69 17.94 -32.95
C THR A 6 -6.62 17.02 -32.37
N ALA A 7 -6.10 17.35 -31.19
CA ALA A 7 -5.22 16.45 -30.45
C ALA A 7 -5.92 15.10 -30.26
N PRO A 8 -5.24 13.96 -30.45
CA PRO A 8 -5.84 12.67 -30.18
C PRO A 8 -6.16 12.63 -28.68
N LYS A 9 -7.42 12.35 -28.34
CA LYS A 9 -7.77 11.97 -26.97
C LYS A 9 -7.02 10.68 -26.67
N CYS A 10 -5.93 10.75 -25.90
CA CYS A 10 -5.30 9.55 -25.34
C CYS A 10 -6.39 8.78 -24.61
N ALA A 11 -6.54 7.50 -24.95
CA ALA A 11 -7.46 6.64 -24.24
C ALA A 11 -7.01 6.56 -22.77
N PRO A 12 -7.94 6.54 -21.80
CA PRO A 12 -7.62 6.58 -20.38
C PRO A 12 -6.67 5.45 -19.93
N ALA A 13 -6.79 4.26 -20.53
CA ALA A 13 -5.91 3.12 -20.28
C ALA A 13 -4.43 3.34 -20.69
N ASP A 14 -4.18 4.22 -21.67
CA ASP A 14 -2.82 4.51 -22.15
C ASP A 14 -2.06 5.40 -21.15
N ALA A 15 -2.76 6.22 -20.36
CA ALA A 15 -2.14 7.14 -19.41
C ALA A 15 -1.55 6.43 -18.18
N CYS A 16 -2.31 5.51 -17.57
CA CYS A 16 -1.82 4.70 -16.45
C CYS A 16 -0.66 3.79 -16.84
N THR A 17 -0.75 3.15 -18.02
CA THR A 17 0.34 2.30 -18.53
C THR A 17 1.60 3.13 -18.81
N ALA A 18 1.46 4.36 -19.30
CA ALA A 18 2.59 5.27 -19.54
C ALA A 18 3.24 5.79 -18.25
N LEU A 19 2.48 5.99 -17.16
CA LEU A 19 3.00 6.49 -15.88
C LEU A 19 3.67 5.39 -15.04
N PHE A 20 3.07 4.19 -15.00
CA PHE A 20 3.49 3.13 -14.08
C PHE A 20 4.13 1.91 -14.77
N GLY A 21 4.16 1.89 -16.10
CA GLY A 21 4.72 0.78 -16.87
C GLY A 21 3.95 -0.54 -16.73
N ARG A 22 2.74 -0.50 -16.14
CA ARG A 22 1.86 -1.66 -15.90
C ARG A 22 0.39 -1.25 -16.07
N PRO A 23 -0.49 -2.20 -16.44
CA PRO A 23 -1.93 -2.01 -16.38
C PRO A 23 -2.39 -1.58 -14.97
N PRO A 24 -3.41 -0.71 -14.86
CA PRO A 24 -3.89 -0.23 -13.58
C PRO A 24 -4.41 -1.33 -12.63
N GLU A 25 -5.04 -2.38 -13.17
CA GLU A 25 -5.48 -3.55 -12.39
C GLU A 25 -4.31 -4.27 -11.70
N ASP A 26 -3.15 -4.33 -12.36
CA ASP A 26 -1.94 -4.96 -11.81
C ASP A 26 -1.31 -4.10 -10.69
N VAL A 27 -1.47 -2.77 -10.77
CA VAL A 27 -1.01 -1.83 -9.73
C VAL A 27 -1.92 -1.91 -8.50
N LEU A 28 -3.24 -1.85 -8.70
CA LEU A 28 -4.23 -1.95 -7.62
C LEU A 28 -4.14 -3.28 -6.87
N SER A 29 -4.02 -4.40 -7.59
CA SER A 29 -3.85 -5.72 -6.97
C SER A 29 -2.55 -5.86 -6.20
N SER A 30 -1.45 -5.26 -6.70
CA SER A 30 -0.17 -5.23 -6.00
C SER A 30 -0.26 -4.42 -4.70
N LEU A 31 -0.92 -3.25 -4.74
CA LEU A 31 -1.13 -2.41 -3.56
C LEU A 31 -2.05 -3.08 -2.54
N GLN A 32 -3.13 -3.72 -2.99
CA GLN A 32 -4.00 -4.50 -2.10
C GLN A 32 -3.22 -5.63 -1.41
N SER A 33 -2.47 -6.43 -2.16
CA SER A 33 -1.66 -7.53 -1.62
C SER A 33 -0.63 -7.02 -0.60
N ALA A 34 0.00 -5.88 -0.88
CA ALA A 34 0.95 -5.26 0.03
C ALA A 34 0.29 -4.75 1.32
N SER A 35 -0.90 -4.14 1.21
CA SER A 35 -1.69 -3.70 2.37
C SER A 35 -2.07 -4.87 3.28
N GLU A 36 -2.62 -5.94 2.69
CA GLU A 36 -2.97 -7.17 3.41
C GLU A 36 -1.74 -7.79 4.11
N ALA A 37 -0.60 -7.87 3.42
CA ALA A 37 0.63 -8.38 4.01
C ALA A 37 1.12 -7.55 5.21
N LEU A 38 0.95 -6.23 5.16
CA LEU A 38 1.32 -5.32 6.26
C LEU A 38 0.37 -5.46 7.45
N GLU A 39 -0.92 -5.70 7.23
CA GLU A 39 -1.85 -6.05 8.30
C GLU A 39 -1.47 -7.36 9.00
N TRP A 40 -1.10 -8.38 8.21
CA TRP A 40 -0.58 -9.64 8.77
C TRP A 40 0.70 -9.44 9.58
N LEU A 41 1.64 -8.64 9.08
CA LEU A 41 2.87 -8.31 9.81
C LEU A 41 2.57 -7.60 11.14
N ARG A 42 1.60 -6.68 11.13
CA ARG A 42 1.16 -5.97 12.34
C ARG A 42 0.62 -6.94 13.38
N GLU A 43 -0.18 -7.91 12.95
CA GLU A 43 -0.76 -8.93 13.83
C GLU A 43 0.31 -9.89 14.39
N LEU A 44 1.26 -10.32 13.57
CA LEU A 44 2.41 -11.10 14.03
C LEU A 44 3.22 -10.35 15.10
N CYS A 45 3.46 -9.05 14.89
CA CYS A 45 4.15 -8.22 15.88
C CYS A 45 3.35 -8.11 17.19
N ARG A 46 2.01 -8.01 17.13
CA ARG A 46 1.15 -8.01 18.31
C ARG A 46 1.31 -9.29 19.12
N ILE A 47 1.24 -10.44 18.45
CA ILE A 47 1.40 -11.77 19.08
C ILE A 47 2.79 -11.89 19.72
N ILE A 48 3.86 -11.51 19.01
CA ILE A 48 5.24 -11.54 19.56
C ILE A 48 5.35 -10.69 20.83
N ALA A 49 4.75 -9.49 20.85
CA ALA A 49 4.77 -8.64 22.03
C ALA A 49 3.99 -9.27 23.20
N GLU A 50 2.84 -9.88 22.94
CA GLU A 50 2.03 -10.58 23.96
C GLU A 50 2.76 -11.79 24.55
N GLU A 51 3.35 -12.63 23.71
CA GLU A 51 4.15 -13.77 24.15
C GLU A 51 5.38 -13.32 24.95
N ALA A 52 6.09 -12.30 24.49
CA ALA A 52 7.24 -11.75 25.20
C ALA A 52 6.86 -11.20 26.59
N ARG A 53 5.73 -10.48 26.69
CA ARG A 53 5.21 -10.01 27.99
C ARG A 53 4.85 -11.19 28.90
N ALA A 54 4.25 -12.24 28.36
CA ALA A 54 3.85 -13.43 29.12
C ALA A 54 5.07 -14.21 29.67
N LEU A 55 6.18 -14.25 28.93
CA LEU A 55 7.41 -14.93 29.35
C LEU A 55 8.08 -14.28 30.56
N ASN A 56 7.89 -12.97 30.78
CA ASN A 56 8.47 -12.19 31.88
C ASN A 56 9.98 -12.46 32.12
N ALA A 57 10.72 -12.72 31.04
CA ALA A 57 12.13 -13.09 31.07
C ALA A 57 13.05 -11.87 30.91
N PRO A 58 14.33 -11.95 31.34
CA PRO A 58 15.32 -10.92 31.02
C PRO A 58 15.39 -10.67 29.51
N GLY A 59 15.21 -9.42 29.08
CA GLY A 59 15.18 -9.06 27.66
C GLY A 59 13.78 -9.07 27.01
N ALA A 60 12.74 -9.53 27.71
CA ALA A 60 11.36 -9.47 27.22
C ALA A 60 10.94 -8.05 26.86
N LEU A 61 11.29 -7.06 27.69
CA LEU A 61 11.00 -5.64 27.41
C LEU A 61 11.61 -5.17 26.09
N ARG A 62 12.81 -5.62 25.74
CA ARG A 62 13.45 -5.26 24.47
C ARG A 62 12.70 -5.87 23.28
N ILE A 63 12.27 -7.13 23.41
CA ILE A 63 11.47 -7.81 22.37
C ILE A 63 10.14 -7.08 22.17
N VAL A 64 9.46 -6.73 23.27
CA VAL A 64 8.22 -5.96 23.24
C VAL A 64 8.41 -4.62 22.52
N SER A 65 9.43 -3.83 22.88
CA SER A 65 9.69 -2.55 22.23
C SER A 65 10.01 -2.69 20.74
N LEU A 66 10.75 -3.72 20.34
CA LEU A 66 11.05 -3.97 18.92
C LEU A 66 9.79 -4.40 18.15
N ALA A 67 8.96 -5.25 18.73
CA ALA A 67 7.71 -5.69 18.13
C ALA A 67 6.72 -4.53 18.00
N GLU A 68 6.60 -3.66 19.01
CA GLU A 68 5.79 -2.45 18.95
C GLU A 68 6.28 -1.49 17.87
N ALA A 69 7.60 -1.25 17.77
CA ALA A 69 8.17 -0.41 16.73
C ALA A 69 7.93 -0.98 15.32
N ALA A 70 8.09 -2.30 15.14
CA ALA A 70 7.79 -2.97 13.88
C ALA A 70 6.30 -2.90 13.52
N SER A 71 5.41 -3.08 14.52
CA SER A 71 3.97 -2.93 14.35
C SER A 71 3.58 -1.51 13.92
N TYR A 72 4.22 -0.49 14.51
CA TYR A 72 4.04 0.91 14.10
C TYR A 72 4.44 1.12 12.64
N LEU A 73 5.62 0.66 12.23
CA LEU A 73 6.06 0.77 10.84
C LEU A 73 5.11 0.04 9.88
N ALA A 74 4.69 -1.18 10.21
CA ALA A 74 3.73 -1.92 9.40
C ALA A 74 2.40 -1.16 9.23
N CYS A 75 1.92 -0.49 10.29
CA CYS A 75 0.74 0.37 10.22
C CYS A 75 0.94 1.57 9.29
N GLU A 76 2.04 2.30 9.42
CA GLU A 76 2.34 3.47 8.57
C GLU A 76 2.42 3.08 7.09
N PHE A 77 3.13 2.00 6.76
CA PHE A 77 3.22 1.53 5.39
C PHE A 77 1.88 0.98 4.86
N CYS A 78 1.06 0.37 5.72
CA CYS A 78 -0.28 -0.10 5.35
C CYS A 78 -1.16 1.10 4.98
N CYS A 79 -1.15 2.15 5.80
CA CYS A 79 -1.85 3.40 5.51
C CYS A 79 -1.37 4.02 4.19
N LEU A 80 -0.05 4.14 3.98
CA LEU A 80 0.49 4.67 2.73
C LEU A 80 0.03 3.85 1.51
N THR A 81 0.12 2.53 1.60
CA THR A 81 -0.29 1.63 0.52
C THR A 81 -1.79 1.73 0.23
N ASN A 82 -2.62 1.93 1.26
CA ASN A 82 -4.05 2.14 1.10
C ASN A 82 -4.37 3.50 0.47
N CYS A 83 -3.68 4.57 0.87
CA CYS A 83 -3.82 5.88 0.24
C CYS A 83 -3.43 5.82 -1.24
N ASP A 84 -2.27 5.21 -1.58
CA ASP A 84 -1.83 5.07 -2.97
C ASP A 84 -2.85 4.25 -3.81
N ARG A 85 -3.50 3.27 -3.20
CA ARG A 85 -4.54 2.45 -3.85
C ARG A 85 -5.81 3.25 -4.08
N GLU A 86 -6.24 4.05 -3.09
CA GLU A 86 -7.41 4.93 -3.18
C GLU A 86 -7.18 6.02 -4.22
N ASP A 87 -6.05 6.72 -4.19
CA ASP A 87 -5.68 7.74 -5.18
C ASP A 87 -5.67 7.18 -6.61
N MET A 88 -5.14 5.96 -6.79
CA MET A 88 -5.13 5.29 -8.09
C MET A 88 -6.54 4.89 -8.55
N ALA A 89 -7.38 4.40 -7.63
CA ALA A 89 -8.77 4.06 -7.94
C ALA A 89 -9.56 5.30 -8.37
N GLU A 90 -9.44 6.42 -7.63
CA GLU A 90 -10.07 7.70 -7.98
C GLU A 90 -9.60 8.23 -9.34
N HIS A 91 -8.30 8.10 -9.63
CA HIS A 91 -7.75 8.52 -10.93
C HIS A 91 -8.37 7.72 -12.09
N LEU A 92 -8.59 6.42 -11.89
CA LEU A 92 -9.19 5.55 -12.90
C LEU A 92 -10.69 5.81 -13.09
N GLU A 93 -11.43 6.08 -12.01
CA GLU A 93 -12.84 6.45 -12.09
C GLU A 93 -13.06 7.81 -12.79
N GLY A 94 -12.17 8.78 -12.56
CA GLY A 94 -12.22 10.09 -13.22
C GLY A 94 -11.81 10.08 -14.70
N LEU A 95 -11.33 8.93 -15.19
CA LEU A 95 -10.88 8.70 -16.56
C LEU A 95 -11.96 8.00 -17.43
N GLU A 96 -13.06 7.51 -16.83
CA GLU A 96 -14.25 6.96 -17.52
C GLU A 96 -15.22 8.06 -17.99
#